data_AF-A0A3G6UVD0-F1
#
_entry.id   AF-A0A3G6UVD0-F1
#
_cell.length_a   1.000
_cell.length_b   1.000
_cell.length_c   1.000
_cell.angle_alpha   90.00
_cell.angle_beta   90.00
_cell.angle_gamma   90.00
#
_symmetry.space_group_name_H-M   'P 1'
#
loop_
_entity.id
_entity.type
_entity.pdbx_description
1 polymer ?
#
loop_
_entity_poly.entity_id
_entity_poly.type
_entity_poly.pdbx_seq_one_letter_code
_entity_poly.pdbx_strand_id
1 'polypeptide(L)' 'MNKVSTIKKHAVIKNHMYEYKINDTNCMIDIHFEMDGKGKLLYRVYVADDSGIFQTSSADPSKSKAVSKAIKKYTWMSM' A
#
# COMPACT_ATOMS: atom_id res chain seq x y z
N MET A 1 16.58 26.10 13.99
CA MET A 1 16.00 24.88 14.59
C MET A 1 15.29 24.11 13.49
N ASN A 2 15.91 23.05 12.95
CA ASN A 2 15.29 22.25 11.89
C ASN A 2 14.19 21.37 12.49
N LYS A 3 12.96 21.53 12.02
CA LYS A 3 11.85 20.62 12.30
C LYS A 3 12.21 19.26 11.70
N VAL A 4 12.75 18.37 12.53
CA VAL A 4 12.78 16.94 12.21
C VAL A 4 11.33 16.48 12.19
N SER A 5 10.77 16.35 11.00
CA SER A 5 9.44 15.76 10.82
C SER A 5 9.58 14.28 11.12
N THR A 6 9.34 13.90 12.38
CA THR A 6 9.27 12.50 12.79
C THR A 6 8.14 11.87 12.00
N ILE A 7 8.47 11.16 10.92
CA ILE A 7 7.52 10.32 10.20
C ILE A 7 7.03 9.32 11.23
N LYS A 8 5.81 9.52 11.76
CA LYS A 8 5.16 8.56 12.65
C LYS A 8 5.02 7.27 11.86
N LYS A 9 5.95 6.32 12.09
CA LYS A 9 5.82 4.96 11.56
C LYS A 9 4.58 4.38 12.22
N HIS A 10 3.53 4.16 11.42
CA HIS A 10 2.35 3.45 11.90
C HIS A 10 2.78 2.03 12.26
N ALA A 11 2.36 1.55 13.43
CA ALA A 11 2.72 0.21 13.88
C ALA A 11 2.00 -0.80 12.99
N VAL A 12 2.77 -1.52 12.17
CA VAL A 12 2.24 -2.62 11.35
C VAL A 12 1.96 -3.79 12.28
N ILE A 13 0.71 -4.21 12.34
CA ILE A 13 0.23 -5.33 13.16
C ILE A 13 0.48 -6.65 12.42
N LYS A 14 0.26 -6.65 11.11
CA LYS A 14 0.46 -7.81 10.24
C LYS A 14 0.69 -7.37 8.81
N ASN A 15 1.50 -8.10 8.05
CA ASN A 15 1.59 -7.93 6.59
C ASN A 15 1.36 -9.25 5.84
N HIS A 16 0.92 -9.15 4.59
CA HIS A 16 0.87 -10.27 3.64
C HIS A 16 1.30 -9.77 2.27
N MET A 17 2.13 -10.55 1.60
CA MET A 17 2.69 -10.23 0.29
C MET A 17 2.17 -11.23 -0.75
N TYR A 18 1.79 -10.71 -1.91
CA TYR A 18 1.27 -11.51 -3.02
C TYR A 18 1.95 -11.10 -4.32
N GLU A 19 2.35 -12.09 -5.11
CA GLU A 19 2.68 -11.88 -6.52
C GLU A 19 1.39 -11.86 -7.33
N TYR A 20 1.24 -10.86 -8.20
CA TYR A 20 0.03 -10.65 -8.97
C TYR A 20 0.34 -9.93 -10.29
N LYS A 21 -0.33 -10.30 -11.38
CA LYS A 21 -0.13 -9.67 -12.68
C LYS A 21 -1.17 -8.57 -12.92
N ILE A 22 -0.73 -7.34 -13.18
CA ILE A 22 -1.59 -6.19 -13.51
C ILE A 22 -1.20 -5.67 -14.89
N ASN A 23 -2.12 -5.72 -15.87
CA ASN A 23 -1.87 -5.30 -17.26
C ASN A 23 -0.56 -5.86 -17.85
N ASP A 24 -0.35 -7.17 -17.70
CA ASP A 24 0.86 -7.91 -18.12
C ASP A 24 2.15 -7.67 -17.34
N THR A 25 2.20 -6.65 -16.47
CA THR A 25 3.33 -6.44 -15.55
C THR A 25 3.22 -7.35 -14.34
N ASN A 26 4.32 -8.02 -13.97
CA ASN A 26 4.40 -8.72 -12.70
C ASN A 26 4.54 -7.69 -11.58
N CYS A 27 3.65 -7.77 -10.60
CA CYS A 27 3.61 -6.85 -9.48
C CYS A 27 3.63 -7.63 -8.17
N MET A 28 4.21 -6.99 -7.17
CA MET A 28 4.16 -7.39 -5.78
C MET A 28 3.14 -6.50 -5.05
N ILE A 29 2.13 -7.12 -4.46
CA ILE A 29 1.13 -6.47 -3.65
C ILE A 29 1.44 -6.76 -2.18
N ASP A 30 1.88 -5.74 -1.44
CA ASP A 30 2.14 -5.83 0.00
C ASP A 30 1.00 -5.17 0.78
N ILE A 31 0.34 -5.94 1.63
CA ILE A 31 -0.85 -5.54 2.40
C ILE A 31 -0.49 -5.48 3.87
N HIS A 32 -0.45 -4.28 4.43
CA HIS A 32 -0.21 -4.01 5.83
C HIS A 32 -1.53 -3.77 6.55
N PHE A 33 -1.76 -4.47 7.66
CA PHE A 33 -2.80 -4.16 8.62
C PHE A 33 -2.17 -3.32 9.73
N GLU A 34 -2.61 -2.08 9.88
CA GLU A 34 -2.00 -1.10 10.77
C GLU A 34 -3.07 -0.24 11.47
N MET A 35 -2.66 0.47 12.52
CA MET A 35 -3.46 1.53 13.14
C MET A 35 -3.09 2.88 12.55
N ASP A 36 -4.06 3.71 12.18
CA ASP A 36 -3.81 5.11 11.85
C ASP A 36 -3.45 5.96 13.08
N GLY A 37 -3.04 7.20 12.84
CA GLY A 37 -2.78 8.20 13.89
C GLY A 37 -3.99 8.59 14.75
N LYS A 38 -5.19 8.05 14.49
CA LYS A 38 -6.42 8.23 15.27
C LYS A 38 -6.84 6.94 16.00
N GLY A 39 -6.04 5.88 15.94
CA GLY A 39 -6.32 4.59 16.56
C GLY A 39 -7.33 3.73 15.81
N LYS A 40 -7.58 3.99 14.52
CA LYS A 40 -8.45 3.16 13.68
C LYS A 40 -7.64 2.12 12.93
N LEU A 41 -8.14 0.90 12.90
CA LEU A 41 -7.57 -0.19 12.11
C LEU A 41 -7.84 0.04 10.62
N LEU A 42 -6.81 -0.13 9.80
CA LEU A 42 -6.90 -0.03 8.35
C LEU A 42 -5.97 -1.01 7.66
N TYR A 43 -6.32 -1.32 6.40
CA TYR A 43 -5.44 -2.00 5.47
C TYR A 43 -4.77 -0.97 4.59
N ARG A 44 -3.45 -0.89 4.66
CA ARG A 44 -2.61 -0.16 3.71
C ARG A 44 -2.08 -1.15 2.69
N VAL A 45 -2.24 -0.85 1.42
CA VAL A 45 -1.79 -1.70 0.32
C VAL A 45 -0.77 -0.94 -0.49
N TYR A 46 0.33 -1.60 -0.80
CA TYR A 46 1.38 -1.11 -1.67
C TYR A 46 1.46 -2.00 -2.91
N VAL A 47 1.73 -1.39 -4.06
CA VAL A 47 2.00 -2.11 -5.30
C VAL A 47 3.37 -1.69 -5.79
N ALA A 48 4.26 -2.67 -5.93
CA ALA A 48 5.55 -2.54 -6.59
C ALA A 48 5.52 -3.36 -7.88
N ASP A 49 6.17 -2.86 -8.92
CA ASP A 49 6.44 -3.65 -10.13
C ASP A 49 7.83 -4.28 -10.06
N ASP A 50 8.28 -4.90 -11.15
CA ASP A 50 9.58 -5.55 -11.28
C ASP A 50 10.79 -4.62 -11.00
N SER A 51 10.60 -3.30 -10.95
CA SER A 51 11.67 -2.37 -10.53
C SER A 51 11.96 -2.46 -9.02
N GLY A 52 11.07 -3.10 -8.25
CA GLY A 52 11.14 -3.14 -6.79
C GLY A 52 10.77 -1.82 -6.10
N ILE A 53 10.37 -0.79 -6.87
CA ILE A 53 9.93 0.50 -6.35
C ILE A 53 8.40 0.46 -6.16
N PHE A 54 7.94 0.88 -4.98
CA PHE A 54 6.50 1.05 -4.73
C PHE A 54 5.94 2.18 -5.58
N GLN A 55 5.22 1.82 -6.65
CA GLN A 55 4.62 2.78 -7.57
C GLN A 55 3.39 3.46 -6.97
N THR A 56 2.63 2.73 -6.15
CA THR A 56 1.41 3.27 -5.57
C THR A 56 1.06 2.63 -4.23
N SER A 57 0.23 3.34 -3.48
CA SER A 57 -0.41 2.82 -2.28
C SER A 57 -1.84 3.33 -2.12
N SER A 58 -2.62 2.58 -1.34
CA SER A 58 -3.95 2.97 -0.88
C SER A 58 -4.17 2.55 0.58
N ALA A 59 -5.18 3.12 1.25
CA ALA A 59 -5.57 2.74 2.60
C ALA A 59 -7.10 2.70 2.72
N ASP A 60 -7.64 1.65 3.34
CA ASP A 60 -9.09 1.50 3.63
C ASP A 60 -9.33 0.55 4.81
N PRO A 61 -10.37 0.75 5.65
CA PRO A 61 -10.78 -0.22 6.67
C PRO A 61 -11.13 -1.60 6.10
N SER A 62 -11.56 -1.67 4.83
CA SER A 62 -11.84 -2.92 4.13
C SER A 62 -10.65 -3.35 3.27
N LYS A 63 -10.11 -4.55 3.54
CA LYS A 63 -8.99 -5.14 2.78
C LYS A 63 -9.26 -5.14 1.27
N SER A 64 -10.44 -5.62 0.86
CA SER A 64 -10.79 -5.71 -0.57
C SER A 64 -10.84 -4.32 -1.22
N LYS A 65 -11.42 -3.32 -0.55
CA LYS A 65 -11.45 -1.94 -1.05
C LYS A 65 -10.06 -1.33 -1.17
N ALA A 66 -9.18 -1.55 -0.18
CA ALA A 66 -7.80 -1.07 -0.24
C ALA A 66 -7.05 -1.69 -1.43
N VAL A 67 -7.18 -3.01 -1.61
CA VAL A 67 -6.57 -3.71 -2.75
C VAL A 67 -7.11 -3.19 -4.09
N SER A 68 -8.44 -3.14 -4.26
CA SER A 68 -9.04 -2.65 -5.51
C SER A 68 -8.65 -1.21 -5.83
N LYS A 69 -8.57 -0.33 -4.82
CA LYS A 69 -8.11 1.06 -5.01
C LYS A 69 -6.64 1.12 -5.43
N ALA A 70 -5.78 0.32 -4.82
CA ALA A 70 -4.35 0.30 -5.12
C ALA A 70 -4.09 -0.21 -6.54
N ILE A 71 -4.74 -1.32 -6.94
CA ILE A 71 -4.66 -1.87 -8.31
C ILE A 71 -5.19 -0.86 -9.33
N LYS A 72 -6.38 -0.28 -9.10
CA LYS A 72 -6.95 0.71 -10.02
C LYS A 72 -6.03 1.92 -10.20
N LYS A 73 -5.42 2.40 -9.10
CA LYS A 73 -4.47 3.50 -9.14
C LYS A 73 -3.20 3.14 -9.90
N TYR A 74 -2.67 1.93 -9.72
CA TYR A 74 -1.53 1.44 -10.50
C TYR A 74 -1.86 1.41 -12.00
N THR A 75 -2.97 0.76 -12.37
CA THR A 75 -3.45 0.70 -13.76
C THR A 75 -3.56 2.08 -14.42
N TRP A 76 -4.06 3.08 -13.70
CA TRP A 76 -4.16 4.46 -14.22
C TRP A 76 -2.80 5.16 -14.38
N MET A 77 -1.81 4.83 -13.55
CA MET A 77 -0.46 5.41 -13.64
C MET A 77 0.38 4.75 -14.74
N SER A 78 0.07 3.51 -15.09
CA SER A 78 0.74 2.73 -16.14
C SER A 78 0.17 2.99 -17.55
N MET A 79 -0.84 3.84 -17.68
CA MET A 79 -1.39 4.34 -18.96
C MET A 79 -0.74 5.66 -19.34
#